data_AF-A0A8S4NRC6-F1
#
_entry.id   AF-A0A8S4NRC6-F1
#
_cell.length_a   1.000
_cell.length_b   1.000
_cell.length_c   1.000
_cell.angle_alpha   90.00
_cell.angle_beta   90.00
_cell.angle_gamma   90.00
#
_symmetry.space_group_name_H-M   'P 1'
#
loop_
_entity.id
_entity.type
_entity.pdbx_description
1 polymer ?
#
loop_
_entity_poly.entity_id
_entity_poly.type
_entity_poly.pdbx_seq_one_letter_code
_entity_poly.pdbx_strand_id
1 'polypeptide(L)'
;APQVNHPNSHNESDYSNYYDEIAEAACTAMNTAGGFTYAVRRECPTSRTCSVICSNQSLRAQDGQVASRSMRCLNALHVYNNRPQFAHGHTSGIEKLSLKTYRYNSCTGSSCGPNYCCCRA
;
A
#
# COMPACT_ATOMS: atom_id res chain seq x y z
N ALA A 1 -32.50 -1.20 38.19
CA ALA A 1 -31.08 -1.23 37.80
C ALA A 1 -30.93 -0.62 36.42
N PRO A 2 -30.29 0.55 36.25
CA PRO A 2 -30.03 1.11 34.93
C PRO A 2 -28.69 0.58 34.39
N GLN A 3 -28.72 0.17 33.13
CA GLN A 3 -27.64 -0.45 32.38
C GLN A 3 -26.48 0.53 32.12
N VAL A 4 -25.26 0.01 32.24
CA VAL A 4 -23.99 0.73 32.08
C VAL A 4 -23.76 1.07 30.60
N ASN A 5 -23.54 2.35 30.29
CA ASN A 5 -23.01 2.78 29.00
C ASN A 5 -21.58 2.23 28.84
N HIS A 6 -21.37 1.29 27.92
CA HIS A 6 -20.03 0.95 27.44
C HIS A 6 -19.82 1.53 26.03
N PRO A 7 -18.78 2.35 25.82
CA PRO A 7 -18.50 2.98 24.53
C PRO A 7 -17.83 1.97 23.60
N ASN A 8 -18.48 1.57 22.52
CA ASN A 8 -17.79 0.88 21.42
C ASN A 8 -17.31 1.90 20.38
N SER A 9 -16.40 2.77 20.82
CA SER A 9 -15.38 3.29 19.93
C SER A 9 -14.44 2.12 19.64
N HIS A 10 -14.65 1.43 18.51
CA HIS A 10 -13.61 0.58 17.97
C HIS A 10 -12.42 1.48 17.68
N ASN A 11 -11.46 1.49 18.62
CA ASN A 11 -10.10 1.97 18.38
C ASN A 11 -9.60 1.17 17.17
N GLU A 12 -9.70 1.78 15.99
CA GLU A 12 -8.94 1.39 14.81
C GLU A 12 -7.49 1.50 15.25
N SER A 13 -6.93 0.36 15.66
CA SER A 13 -5.62 0.31 16.30
C SER A 13 -4.61 1.02 15.41
N ASP A 14 -3.79 1.90 16.00
CA ASP A 14 -2.64 2.61 15.41
C ASP A 14 -1.57 1.68 14.75
N TYR A 15 -1.89 0.40 14.58
CA TYR A 15 -1.03 -0.68 14.10
C TYR A 15 -1.35 -1.18 12.69
N SER A 16 -2.54 -0.93 12.15
CA SER A 16 -2.94 -1.41 10.81
C SER A 16 -3.31 -0.22 9.94
N ASN A 17 -2.42 0.15 9.03
CA ASN A 17 -2.74 1.10 7.98
C ASN A 17 -3.26 0.31 6.77
N TYR A 18 -4.57 0.22 6.64
CA TYR A 18 -5.20 -0.56 5.58
C TYR A 18 -4.75 -0.13 4.17
N TYR A 19 -4.30 1.12 3.97
CA TYR A 19 -3.77 1.56 2.68
C TYR A 19 -2.43 0.90 2.36
N ASP A 20 -1.55 0.76 3.36
CA ASP A 20 -0.28 0.04 3.22
C ASP A 20 -0.55 -1.44 2.96
N GLU A 21 -1.50 -2.04 3.68
CA GLU A 21 -1.85 -3.46 3.52
C GLU A 21 -2.39 -3.78 2.13
N ILE A 22 -3.29 -2.94 1.60
CA ILE A 22 -3.80 -3.10 0.23
C ILE A 22 -2.68 -2.90 -0.79
N ALA A 23 -1.80 -1.92 -0.57
CA ALA A 23 -0.66 -1.69 -1.44
C ALA A 23 0.26 -2.91 -1.46
N GLU A 24 0.61 -3.46 -0.30
CA GLU A 24 1.48 -4.63 -0.16
C GLU A 24 0.86 -5.87 -0.82
N ALA A 25 -0.43 -6.15 -0.53
CA ALA A 25 -1.15 -7.26 -1.12
C ALA A 25 -1.21 -7.14 -2.65
N ALA A 26 -1.54 -5.95 -3.17
CA ALA A 26 -1.59 -5.71 -4.61
C ALA A 26 -0.20 -5.81 -5.26
N CYS A 27 0.85 -5.25 -4.64
CA CYS A 27 2.22 -5.35 -5.13
C CYS A 27 2.70 -6.80 -5.18
N THR A 28 2.44 -7.58 -4.13
CA THR A 28 2.76 -9.00 -4.07
C THR A 28 2.03 -9.79 -5.15
N ALA A 29 0.71 -9.55 -5.33
CA ALA A 29 -0.07 -10.19 -6.38
C ALA A 29 0.43 -9.86 -7.80
N MET A 30 1.00 -8.67 -8.00
CA MET A 30 1.60 -8.28 -9.29
C MET A 30 2.99 -8.89 -9.52
N ASN A 31 3.66 -9.41 -8.50
CA ASN A 31 4.99 -9.99 -8.64
C ASN A 31 4.91 -11.44 -9.14
N THR A 32 4.89 -11.61 -10.46
CA THR A 32 4.91 -12.94 -11.11
C THR A 32 6.28 -13.61 -11.09
N ALA A 33 7.34 -12.89 -10.70
CA ALA A 33 8.71 -13.41 -10.71
C ALA A 33 9.14 -14.06 -9.38
N GLY A 34 8.28 -14.03 -8.35
CA GLY A 34 8.61 -14.49 -7.00
C GLY A 34 9.61 -13.59 -6.27
N GLY A 35 10.08 -14.07 -5.11
CA GLY A 35 10.98 -13.31 -4.22
C GLY A 35 10.25 -12.38 -3.25
N PHE A 36 11.00 -11.53 -2.56
CA PHE A 36 10.44 -10.57 -1.61
C PHE A 36 9.84 -9.39 -2.36
N THR A 37 8.67 -8.96 -1.91
CA THR A 37 7.95 -7.81 -2.45
C THR A 37 7.68 -6.83 -1.32
N TYR A 38 7.74 -5.54 -1.63
CA TYR A 38 7.45 -4.47 -0.70
C TYR A 38 6.65 -3.37 -1.42
N ALA A 39 5.63 -2.86 -0.76
CA ALA A 39 4.99 -1.60 -1.08
C ALA A 39 5.73 -0.45 -0.37
N VAL A 40 6.36 0.43 -1.14
CA VAL A 40 7.12 1.56 -0.62
C VAL A 40 6.33 2.85 -0.87
N ARG A 41 6.01 3.59 0.19
CA ARG A 41 5.34 4.89 0.08
C ARG A 41 6.15 5.85 -0.79
N ARG A 42 5.45 6.62 -1.61
CA ARG A 42 6.01 7.69 -2.44
C ARG A 42 5.32 8.99 -2.11
N GLU A 43 6.11 9.97 -1.68
CA GLU A 43 5.62 11.32 -1.38
C GLU A 43 5.20 12.08 -2.64
N CYS A 44 4.31 13.06 -2.46
CA CYS A 44 3.96 14.07 -3.45
C CYS A 44 3.93 15.43 -2.73
N PRO A 45 4.53 16.50 -3.30
CA PRO A 45 5.19 16.57 -4.60
C PRO A 45 6.62 15.97 -4.57
N THR A 46 6.98 15.17 -5.58
CA THR A 46 8.37 14.71 -5.78
C THR A 46 8.63 14.38 -7.24
N SER A 47 9.87 14.57 -7.70
CA SER A 47 10.32 14.10 -9.01
C SER A 47 10.87 12.67 -8.99
N ARG A 48 11.10 12.09 -7.80
CA ARG A 48 11.64 10.73 -7.67
C ARG A 48 10.64 9.72 -8.19
N THR A 49 11.04 8.91 -9.16
CA THR A 49 10.21 7.85 -9.75
C THR A 49 10.31 6.57 -8.92
N CYS A 50 9.37 5.64 -9.10
CA CYS A 50 9.44 4.35 -8.42
C CYS A 50 10.66 3.52 -8.85
N SER A 51 11.14 3.68 -10.08
CA SER A 51 12.42 3.08 -10.49
C SER A 51 13.58 3.55 -9.62
N VAL A 52 13.68 4.86 -9.35
CA VAL A 52 14.74 5.45 -8.52
C VAL A 52 14.57 5.11 -7.05
N ILE A 53 13.32 5.06 -6.57
CA ILE A 53 13.02 4.69 -5.19
C ILE A 53 13.43 3.23 -4.96
N CYS A 54 12.93 2.28 -5.75
CA CYS A 54 13.22 0.86 -5.55
C CYS A 54 14.70 0.49 -5.76
N SER A 55 15.48 1.27 -6.52
CA SER A 55 16.93 1.04 -6.66
C SER A 55 17.76 1.61 -5.51
N ASN A 56 17.13 2.32 -4.56
CA ASN A 56 17.85 2.97 -3.47
C ASN A 56 18.45 1.94 -2.50
N GLN A 57 19.76 2.03 -2.27
CA GLN A 57 20.46 1.16 -1.34
C GLN A 57 19.94 1.27 0.09
N SER A 58 19.43 2.44 0.49
CA SER A 58 18.86 2.63 1.84
C SER A 58 17.56 1.85 2.06
N LEU A 59 16.85 1.41 1.00
CA LEU A 59 15.68 0.55 1.16
C LEU A 59 16.09 -0.89 1.46
N ARG A 60 16.94 -1.47 0.60
CA ARG A 60 17.38 -2.86 0.80
C ARG A 60 18.17 -3.06 2.10
N ALA A 61 18.86 -2.02 2.57
CA ALA A 61 19.59 -2.07 3.84
C ALA A 61 18.68 -2.23 5.08
N GLN A 62 17.36 -2.03 4.94
CA GLN A 62 16.39 -2.17 6.04
C GLN A 62 16.08 -3.63 6.37
N ASP A 63 16.38 -4.57 5.47
CA ASP A 63 16.09 -5.99 5.65
C ASP A 63 17.32 -6.83 5.25
N GLY A 64 17.86 -7.57 6.22
CA GLY A 64 19.06 -8.38 6.07
C GLY A 64 18.95 -9.47 4.99
N GLN A 65 17.74 -9.93 4.65
CA GLN A 65 17.51 -10.93 3.59
C GLN A 65 17.62 -10.35 2.19
N VAL A 66 17.51 -9.02 2.05
CA VAL A 66 17.57 -8.31 0.77
C VAL A 66 18.72 -7.30 0.69
N ALA A 67 19.45 -7.05 1.78
CA ALA A 67 20.55 -6.07 1.83
C ALA A 67 21.63 -6.28 0.75
N SER A 68 21.92 -7.54 0.40
CA SER A 68 22.89 -7.92 -0.65
C SER A 68 22.28 -8.02 -2.05
N ARG A 69 20.96 -7.81 -2.21
CA ARG A 69 20.22 -7.99 -3.46
C ARG A 69 19.95 -6.67 -4.17
N SER A 70 19.76 -6.74 -5.48
CA SER A 70 19.30 -5.62 -6.28
C SER A 70 17.78 -5.53 -6.21
N MET A 71 17.25 -4.45 -5.64
CA MET A 71 15.80 -4.18 -5.70
C MET A 71 15.44 -3.44 -6.99
N ARG A 72 14.27 -3.75 -7.54
CA ARG A 72 13.75 -3.13 -8.77
C ARG A 72 12.25 -2.90 -8.66
N CYS A 73 11.78 -1.88 -9.35
CA CYS A 73 10.36 -1.60 -9.45
C CYS A 73 9.70 -2.55 -10.46
N LEU A 74 8.53 -3.10 -10.11
CA LEU A 74 7.69 -3.89 -11.02
C LEU A 74 6.38 -3.16 -11.39
N ASN A 75 5.90 -2.27 -10.53
CA ASN A 75 4.74 -1.41 -10.79
C ASN A 75 4.69 -0.22 -9.83
N ALA A 76 3.71 0.64 -10.03
CA ALA A 76 3.36 1.70 -9.10
C ALA A 76 1.84 1.78 -8.94
N LEU A 77 1.39 2.20 -7.76
CA LEU A 77 -0.03 2.27 -7.39
C LEU A 77 -0.39 3.68 -6.93
N HIS A 78 -1.61 4.09 -7.26
CA HIS A 78 -2.34 5.07 -6.47
C HIS A 78 -3.32 4.32 -5.58
N VAL A 79 -3.15 4.40 -4.26
CA VAL A 79 -4.18 3.98 -3.31
C VAL A 79 -4.97 5.21 -2.91
N TYR A 80 -6.27 5.23 -3.24
CA TYR A 80 -7.12 6.38 -2.97
C TYR A 80 -7.55 6.37 -1.50
N ASN A 81 -7.37 7.51 -0.84
CA ASN A 81 -7.90 7.76 0.49
C ASN A 81 -9.39 8.16 0.46
N ASN A 82 -9.99 8.30 1.65
CA ASN A 82 -11.36 8.79 1.83
C ASN A 82 -12.39 7.96 1.03
N ARG A 83 -12.17 6.64 0.96
CA ARG A 83 -13.08 5.69 0.31
C ARG A 83 -14.01 5.07 1.36
N PRO A 84 -15.26 4.74 0.99
CA PRO A 84 -16.15 4.03 1.89
C PRO A 84 -15.55 2.68 2.33
N GLN A 85 -15.47 2.47 3.63
CA GLN A 85 -15.23 1.17 4.24
C GLN A 85 -16.56 0.60 4.69
N PHE A 86 -16.86 -0.64 4.29
CA PHE A 86 -18.08 -1.30 4.72
C PHE A 86 -17.80 -2.14 5.97
N ALA A 87 -18.60 -1.94 7.01
CA ALA A 87 -18.47 -2.69 8.24
C ALA A 87 -18.72 -4.19 8.01
N HIS A 88 -17.97 -5.04 8.73
CA HIS A 88 -18.12 -6.49 8.67
C HIS A 88 -19.56 -6.92 8.95
N GLY A 89 -20.13 -7.76 8.07
CA GLY A 89 -21.46 -8.36 8.28
C GLY A 89 -22.66 -7.46 7.97
N HIS A 90 -22.45 -6.23 7.47
CA HIS A 90 -23.56 -5.35 7.10
C HIS A 90 -23.95 -5.47 5.63
N THR A 91 -25.26 -5.56 5.35
CA THR A 91 -25.84 -5.47 3.99
C THR A 91 -25.60 -4.11 3.33
N SER A 92 -25.12 -3.11 4.09
CA SER A 92 -24.88 -1.75 3.62
C SER A 92 -23.81 -1.65 2.53
N GLY A 93 -22.96 -2.67 2.34
CA GLY A 93 -21.95 -2.76 1.29
C GLY A 93 -22.38 -3.50 0.02
N ILE A 94 -23.60 -4.05 -0.03
CA ILE A 94 -24.09 -4.77 -1.21
C ILE A 94 -24.18 -3.81 -2.40
N GLU A 95 -23.60 -4.22 -3.54
CA GLU A 95 -23.56 -3.48 -4.81
C GLU A 95 -22.96 -2.06 -4.72
N LYS A 96 -22.03 -1.82 -3.78
CA LYS A 96 -21.35 -0.53 -3.65
C LYS A 96 -19.84 -0.63 -3.84
N LEU A 97 -19.25 0.47 -4.33
CA LEU A 97 -17.80 0.61 -4.48
C LEU A 97 -17.14 0.93 -3.13
N SER A 98 -16.15 0.14 -2.75
CA SER A 98 -15.33 0.38 -1.55
C SER A 98 -13.99 1.05 -1.91
N LEU A 99 -12.91 0.49 -1.38
CA LEU A 99 -11.51 0.77 -1.66
C LEU A 99 -11.26 0.87 -3.16
N LYS A 100 -10.38 1.79 -3.54
CA LYS A 100 -10.05 2.06 -4.94
C LYS A 100 -8.54 2.16 -5.06
N THR A 101 -7.99 1.42 -6.02
CA THR A 101 -6.59 1.51 -6.42
C THR A 101 -6.49 1.78 -7.92
N TYR A 102 -5.44 2.44 -8.35
CA TYR A 102 -5.08 2.58 -9.76
C TYR A 102 -3.68 2.05 -9.99
N ARG A 103 -3.55 1.13 -10.96
CA ARG A 103 -2.28 0.51 -11.34
C ARG A 103 -1.69 1.25 -12.53
N TYR A 104 -0.48 1.78 -12.38
CA TYR A 104 0.15 2.60 -13.41
C TYR A 104 0.77 1.79 -14.55
N ASN A 105 1.08 0.51 -14.36
CA ASN A 105 1.85 -0.28 -15.34
C ASN A 105 3.16 0.37 -15.77
N SER A 106 3.72 1.20 -14.90
CA SER A 106 4.94 1.94 -15.13
C SER A 106 5.59 2.27 -13.79
N CYS A 107 6.91 2.43 -13.83
CA CYS A 107 7.74 2.85 -12.71
C CYS A 107 8.37 4.24 -12.93
N THR A 108 8.10 4.87 -14.07
CA THR A 108 8.74 6.13 -14.50
C THR A 108 7.88 7.37 -14.28
N GLY A 109 6.65 7.20 -13.78
CA GLY A 109 5.76 8.31 -13.42
C GLY A 109 6.42 9.22 -12.39
N SER A 110 6.58 10.50 -12.74
CA SER A 110 7.17 11.54 -11.89
C SER A 110 6.13 12.54 -11.35
N SER A 111 4.90 12.52 -11.86
CA SER A 111 3.81 13.37 -11.36
C SER A 111 3.24 12.85 -10.03
N CYS A 112 2.31 13.61 -9.45
CA CYS A 112 1.50 13.17 -8.31
C CYS A 112 0.44 12.17 -8.79
N GLY A 113 0.90 10.96 -9.06
CA GLY A 113 0.08 9.86 -9.54
C GLY A 113 0.29 8.63 -8.66
N PRO A 114 1.47 8.00 -8.67
CA PRO A 114 1.72 6.93 -7.73
C PRO A 114 2.08 7.47 -6.34
N ASN A 115 1.37 6.99 -5.31
CA ASN A 115 1.71 7.17 -3.90
C ASN A 115 2.31 5.90 -3.26
N TYR A 116 2.38 4.79 -4.01
CA TYR A 116 3.15 3.60 -3.66
C TYR A 116 3.95 3.06 -4.84
N CYS A 117 5.12 2.53 -4.55
CA CYS A 117 6.01 1.82 -5.47
C CYS A 117 6.03 0.34 -5.12
N CYS A 118 5.80 -0.53 -6.08
CA CYS A 118 5.94 -1.97 -5.90
C CYS A 118 7.37 -2.39 -6.21
N CYS A 119 8.15 -2.62 -5.17
CA CYS A 119 9.55 -3.02 -5.25
C CYS A 119 9.71 -4.52 -5.01
N ARG A 120 10.57 -5.19 -5.78
CA ARG A 120 10.95 -6.58 -5.55
C ARG A 120 12.46 -6.75 -5.48
N ALA A 121 12.89 -7.70 -4.65
CA ALA A 121 14.28 -8.16 -4.55
C ALA A 121 14.47 -9.48 -5.31
#